data_AF-A0A3D6DRK3-F1
#
_entry.id   AF-A0A3D6DRK3-F1
#
_cell.length_a   1.000
_cell.length_b   1.000
_cell.length_c   1.000
_cell.angle_alpha   90.00
_cell.angle_beta   90.00
_cell.angle_gamma   90.00
#
_symmetry.space_group_name_H-M   'P 1'
#
loop_
_entity.id
_entity.type
_entity.pdbx_description
1 polymer ?
#
loop_
_entity_poly.entity_id
_entity_poly.type
_entity_poly.pdbx_seq_one_letter_code
_entity_poly.pdbx_strand_id
1 'polypeptide(L)'
;ARRLRRTRPARGRQASRRAALAPRLRSAWHEIRQHKAADLDRLHDGLAHLNPQAVLARGYSVVADDQGQLIRDSQTLEPGQRMAVLFHRGRADAAVLAVYQAEPPDPPLSREGF
;
A
#
# COMPACT_ATOMS: atom_id res chain seq x y z
N ALA A 1 -36.48 65.20 11.35
CA ALA A 1 -35.79 63.89 11.34
C ALA A 1 -35.70 63.32 9.91
N ARG A 2 -34.59 63.57 9.19
CA ARG A 2 -34.43 63.13 7.78
C ARG A 2 -33.10 62.41 7.61
N ARG A 3 -32.95 61.34 8.40
CA ARG A 3 -31.79 60.45 8.45
C ARG A 3 -31.97 59.29 7.46
N LEU A 4 -30.90 59.02 6.70
CA LEU A 4 -30.42 57.68 6.35
C LEU A 4 -31.33 56.78 5.47
N ARG A 5 -31.79 57.24 4.30
CA ARG A 5 -32.42 56.35 3.31
C ARG A 5 -31.62 56.07 2.04
N ARG A 6 -30.45 56.71 1.83
CA ARG A 6 -29.70 56.58 0.57
C ARG A 6 -28.52 55.60 0.57
N THR A 7 -28.11 55.04 1.71
CA THR A 7 -26.98 54.07 1.79
C THR A 7 -27.42 52.59 1.86
N ARG A 8 -28.69 52.28 1.61
CA ARG A 8 -29.26 50.92 1.70
C ARG A 8 -28.84 49.91 0.58
N PRO A 9 -28.45 50.30 -0.65
CA PRO A 9 -28.13 49.31 -1.70
C PRO A 9 -26.74 48.65 -1.55
N ALA A 10 -25.81 49.26 -0.82
CA ALA A 10 -24.48 48.67 -0.59
C ALA A 10 -24.49 47.46 0.35
N ARG A 11 -25.38 47.48 1.36
CA ARG A 11 -25.53 46.40 2.34
C ARG A 11 -26.06 45.11 1.73
N GLY A 12 -27.00 45.20 0.78
CA GLY A 12 -27.53 44.03 0.06
C GLY A 12 -26.45 43.33 -0.76
N ARG A 13 -25.63 44.09 -1.51
CA ARG A 13 -24.51 43.53 -2.29
C ARG A 13 -23.42 42.91 -1.42
N GLN A 14 -23.11 43.52 -0.27
CA GLN A 14 -22.17 42.95 0.71
C GLN A 14 -22.72 41.67 1.36
N ALA A 15 -24.03 41.61 1.64
CA ALA A 15 -24.68 40.42 2.18
C ALA A 15 -24.68 39.26 1.18
N SER A 16 -25.04 39.51 -0.09
CA SER A 16 -24.97 38.50 -1.16
C SER A 16 -23.54 38.00 -1.39
N ARG A 17 -22.54 38.90 -1.34
CA ARG A 17 -21.13 38.52 -1.50
C ARG A 17 -20.64 37.62 -0.36
N ARG A 18 -21.06 37.89 0.88
CA ARG A 18 -20.78 37.03 2.05
C ARG A 18 -21.48 35.67 1.96
N ALA A 19 -22.76 35.69 1.56
CA ALA A 19 -23.55 34.47 1.40
C ALA A 19 -22.98 33.54 0.31
N ALA A 20 -22.33 34.08 -0.72
CA ALA A 20 -21.68 33.31 -1.78
C ALA A 20 -20.33 32.69 -1.38
N LEU A 21 -19.62 33.24 -0.38
CA LEU A 21 -18.31 32.72 0.04
C LEU A 21 -18.42 31.42 0.83
N ALA A 22 -19.43 31.30 1.69
CA ALA A 22 -19.64 30.10 2.51
C ALA A 22 -19.87 28.81 1.69
N PRO A 23 -20.75 28.76 0.68
CA PRO A 23 -20.90 27.58 -0.17
C PRO A 23 -19.64 27.29 -0.98
N ARG A 24 -18.95 28.31 -1.51
CA ARG A 24 -17.68 28.11 -2.24
C ARG A 24 -16.58 27.51 -1.37
N LEU A 25 -16.45 27.97 -0.13
CA LEU A 25 -15.51 27.41 0.83
C LEU A 25 -15.85 25.96 1.15
N ARG A 26 -17.14 25.65 1.37
CA ARG A 26 -17.61 24.27 1.59
C ARG A 26 -17.29 23.37 0.39
N SER A 27 -17.59 23.82 -0.82
CA SER A 27 -17.29 23.09 -2.05
C SER A 27 -15.80 22.79 -2.18
N ALA A 28 -14.94 23.80 -2.02
CA ALA A 28 -13.49 23.62 -2.06
C ALA A 28 -12.99 22.66 -0.97
N TRP A 29 -13.55 22.74 0.24
CA TRP A 29 -13.24 21.81 1.33
C TRP A 29 -13.66 20.38 1.02
N HIS A 30 -14.83 20.18 0.41
CA HIS A 30 -15.29 18.86 0.00
C HIS A 30 -14.38 18.28 -1.09
N GLU A 31 -14.02 19.08 -2.08
CA GLU A 31 -13.13 18.68 -3.16
C GLU A 31 -11.73 18.30 -2.66
N ILE A 32 -11.13 19.12 -1.78
CA ILE A 32 -9.84 18.82 -1.16
C ILE A 32 -9.92 17.51 -0.35
N ARG A 33 -10.99 17.30 0.42
CA ARG A 33 -11.15 16.06 1.20
C ARG A 33 -11.33 14.84 0.31
N GLN A 34 -12.11 14.94 -0.76
CA GLN A 34 -12.29 13.85 -1.72
C GLN A 34 -10.98 13.48 -2.41
N HIS A 35 -10.20 14.48 -2.81
CA HIS A 35 -8.88 14.25 -3.42
C HIS A 35 -7.94 13.55 -2.45
N LYS A 36 -7.89 14.02 -1.19
CA LYS A 36 -7.06 13.39 -0.15
C LYS A 36 -7.51 11.96 0.19
N ALA A 37 -8.81 11.68 0.18
CA ALA A 37 -9.32 10.32 0.35
C ALA A 37 -8.87 9.42 -0.81
N ALA A 38 -9.02 9.88 -2.06
CA ALA A 38 -8.57 9.14 -3.23
C ALA A 38 -7.04 8.91 -3.26
N ASP A 39 -6.25 9.88 -2.81
CA ASP A 39 -4.79 9.73 -2.66
C ASP A 39 -4.44 8.66 -1.62
N LEU A 40 -5.15 8.65 -0.48
CA LEU A 40 -4.99 7.65 0.56
C LEU A 40 -5.39 6.25 0.07
N ASP A 41 -6.51 6.14 -0.66
CA ASP A 41 -6.96 4.87 -1.24
C ASP A 41 -5.94 4.35 -2.27
N ARG A 42 -5.41 5.22 -3.13
CA ARG A 42 -4.36 4.84 -4.09
C ARG A 42 -3.07 4.41 -3.41
N LEU A 43 -2.67 5.09 -2.34
CA LEU A 43 -1.48 4.72 -1.56
C LEU A 43 -1.71 3.40 -0.82
N HIS A 44 -2.92 3.19 -0.28
CA HIS A 44 -3.32 1.94 0.34
C HIS A 44 -3.32 0.79 -0.68
N ASP A 45 -3.87 0.98 -1.87
CA ASP A 45 -3.88 0.00 -2.95
C ASP A 45 -2.47 -0.30 -3.47
N GLY A 46 -1.61 0.72 -3.58
CA GLY A 46 -0.20 0.55 -3.90
C GLY A 46 0.56 -0.26 -2.84
N LEU A 47 0.30 0.01 -1.56
CA LEU A 47 0.81 -0.79 -0.44
C LEU A 47 0.19 -2.20 -0.40
N ALA A 48 -1.07 -2.36 -0.81
CA ALA A 48 -1.78 -3.62 -0.91
C ALA A 48 -1.21 -4.49 -2.05
N HIS A 49 -0.77 -3.88 -3.15
CA HIS A 49 -0.12 -4.58 -4.25
C HIS A 49 1.32 -5.01 -3.92
N LEU A 50 1.98 -4.24 -3.05
CA LEU A 50 3.24 -4.61 -2.42
C LEU A 50 3.05 -5.54 -1.21
N ASN A 51 1.82 -5.93 -0.87
CA ASN A 51 1.50 -6.56 0.41
C ASN A 51 2.00 -8.01 0.45
N PRO A 52 3.12 -8.28 1.16
CA PRO A 52 3.56 -9.65 1.38
C PRO A 52 2.48 -10.50 2.09
N GLN A 53 1.53 -9.89 2.81
CA GLN A 53 0.43 -10.62 3.45
C GLN A 53 -0.55 -11.22 2.45
N ALA A 54 -0.74 -10.63 1.26
CA ALA A 54 -1.61 -11.20 0.22
C ALA A 54 -0.98 -12.45 -0.41
N VAL A 55 0.36 -12.49 -0.48
CA VAL A 55 1.12 -13.69 -0.85
C VAL A 55 0.99 -14.73 0.26
N LEU A 56 1.21 -14.35 1.52
CA LEU A 56 1.07 -15.28 2.66
C LEU A 56 -0.36 -15.85 2.78
N ALA A 57 -1.40 -15.04 2.51
CA ALA A 57 -2.80 -15.47 2.57
C ALA A 57 -3.15 -16.56 1.53
N ARG A 58 -2.37 -16.69 0.45
CA ARG A 58 -2.51 -17.76 -0.55
C ARG A 58 -1.86 -19.08 -0.14
N GLY A 59 -1.37 -19.18 1.11
CA GLY A 59 -0.74 -20.38 1.65
C GLY A 59 0.79 -20.40 1.53
N TYR A 60 1.39 -19.31 1.06
CA TYR A 60 2.85 -19.17 1.06
C TYR A 60 3.35 -18.77 2.46
N SER A 61 4.61 -19.09 2.75
CA SER A 61 5.29 -18.70 3.97
C SER A 61 6.58 -17.97 3.62
N VAL A 62 6.98 -17.03 4.47
CA VAL A 62 8.22 -16.28 4.35
C VAL A 62 9.21 -16.83 5.36
N VAL A 63 10.43 -17.14 4.93
CA VAL A 63 11.52 -17.59 5.80
C VAL A 63 12.55 -16.48 5.98
N ALA A 64 12.99 -16.29 7.22
CA ALA A 64 14.04 -15.35 7.59
C ALA A 64 15.09 -16.02 8.48
N ASP A 65 16.33 -15.55 8.42
CA ASP A 65 17.42 -16.03 9.28
C ASP A 65 17.32 -15.48 10.71
N ASP A 66 18.32 -15.79 11.54
CA ASP A 66 18.42 -15.33 12.92
C ASP A 66 18.62 -13.81 13.06
N GLN A 67 19.05 -13.14 11.99
CA GLN A 67 19.20 -11.68 11.87
C GLN A 67 17.95 -11.01 11.29
N GLY A 68 16.91 -11.80 10.95
CA GLY A 68 15.66 -11.32 10.36
C GLY A 68 15.77 -10.96 8.88
N GLN A 69 16.83 -11.40 8.18
CA GLN A 69 16.98 -11.23 6.73
C GLN A 69 16.23 -12.31 5.97
N LEU A 70 15.60 -11.93 4.85
CA LEU A 70 14.79 -12.83 4.04
C LEU A 70 15.66 -13.85 3.29
N ILE A 71 15.36 -15.14 3.46
CA ILE A 71 16.07 -16.21 2.76
C ILE A 71 15.35 -16.47 1.43
N ARG A 72 16.06 -16.26 0.32
CA ARG A 72 15.53 -16.39 -1.05
C ARG A 72 16.17 -17.53 -1.84
N ASP A 73 17.35 -17.98 -1.43
CA ASP A 73 18.14 -18.99 -2.11
C ASP A 73 18.53 -20.07 -1.10
N SER A 74 18.23 -21.33 -1.43
CA SER A 74 18.56 -22.47 -0.58
C SER A 74 20.08 -22.65 -0.41
N GLN A 75 20.90 -22.15 -1.33
CA GLN A 75 22.37 -22.22 -1.23
C GLN A 75 22.95 -21.39 -0.07
N THR A 76 22.17 -20.46 0.48
CA THR A 76 22.57 -19.64 1.62
C THR A 76 22.29 -20.31 2.97
N LEU A 77 21.67 -21.49 2.96
CA LEU A 77 21.29 -22.24 4.16
C LEU A 77 22.30 -23.33 4.51
N GLU A 78 22.49 -23.55 5.80
CA GLU A 78 23.27 -24.67 6.34
C GLU A 78 22.37 -25.63 7.15
N PRO A 79 22.56 -26.96 7.08
CA PRO A 79 21.89 -27.90 7.97
C PRO A 79 22.13 -27.56 9.45
N GLY A 80 21.05 -27.56 10.24
CA GLY A 80 21.07 -27.16 11.65
C GLY A 80 20.87 -25.64 11.88
N GLN A 81 20.92 -24.82 10.83
CA GLN A 81 20.67 -23.37 10.95
C GLN A 81 19.24 -23.10 11.42
N ARG A 82 19.10 -22.18 12.38
CA ARG A 82 17.80 -21.72 12.86
C ARG A 82 17.23 -20.65 11.92
N MET A 83 15.92 -20.70 11.73
CA MET A 83 15.18 -19.74 10.92
C MET A 83 13.83 -19.46 11.53
N ALA A 84 13.28 -18.30 11.23
CA ALA A 84 11.90 -17.94 11.52
C ALA A 84 11.04 -18.13 10.28
N VAL A 85 9.92 -18.84 10.43
CA VAL A 85 8.90 -19.00 9.40
C VAL A 85 7.72 -18.09 9.76
N LEU A 86 7.42 -17.16 8.87
CA LEU A 86 6.32 -16.21 8.97
C LEU A 86 5.16 -16.69 8.10
N PHE A 87 4.01 -16.89 8.72
CA PHE A 87 2.78 -17.28 8.05
C PHE A 87 1.84 -16.07 7.88
N HIS A 88 0.72 -16.26 7.19
CA HIS A 88 -0.36 -15.27 7.16
C HIS A 88 -0.81 -14.87 8.58
N ARG A 89 -0.80 -15.82 9.52
CA ARG A 89 -1.09 -15.59 10.94
C ARG A 89 -0.09 -16.36 11.79
N GLY A 90 0.64 -15.62 12.62
CA GLY A 90 1.63 -16.20 13.54
C GLY A 90 3.00 -16.43 12.91
N ARG A 91 3.91 -16.96 13.73
CA ARG A 91 5.29 -17.29 13.39
C ARG A 91 5.69 -18.59 14.06
N ALA A 92 6.64 -19.31 13.48
CA ALA A 92 7.27 -20.47 14.09
C ALA A 92 8.79 -20.39 13.97
N ASP A 93 9.48 -20.90 14.98
CA ASP A 93 10.91 -21.16 14.89
C ASP A 93 11.11 -22.54 14.25
N ALA A 94 12.04 -22.64 13.31
CA ALA A 94 12.36 -23.86 12.59
C ALA A 94 13.88 -24.03 12.45
N ALA A 95 14.30 -25.24 12.11
CA ALA A 95 15.70 -25.56 11.81
C ALA A 95 15.79 -26.26 10.45
N VAL A 96 16.85 -25.96 9.69
CA VAL A 96 17.16 -26.63 8.43
C VAL A 96 17.55 -28.07 8.73
N LEU A 97 16.86 -29.04 8.12
CA LEU A 97 17.23 -30.46 8.23
C LEU A 97 18.20 -30.89 7.13
N ALA A 98 17.95 -30.44 5.91
CA ALA A 98 18.79 -30.70 4.74
C ALA A 98 18.57 -29.60 3.69
N VAL A 99 19.57 -29.37 2.85
CA VAL A 99 19.52 -28.43 1.73
C VAL A 99 19.77 -29.20 0.45
N TYR A 100 18.92 -28.96 -0.55
CA TYR A 100 19.03 -29.55 -1.87
C TYR A 100 19.28 -28.44 -2.90
N GLN A 101 20.16 -28.71 -3.86
CA GLN A 101 20.34 -27.82 -4.99
C GLN A 101 19.12 -27.92 -5.91
N ALA A 102 18.69 -26.80 -6.46
CA ALA A 102 17.70 -26.82 -7.52
C ALA A 102 18.29 -27.56 -8.72
N GLU A 103 17.59 -28.60 -9.20
CA GLU A 103 17.91 -29.26 -10.46
C GLU A 103 17.98 -28.18 -11.56
N PRO A 104 19.06 -28.10 -12.35
CA PRO A 104 19.10 -27.16 -13.46
C PRO A 104 17.90 -27.41 -14.38
N PRO A 105 17.25 -26.35 -14.90
CA PRO A 105 16.12 -26.52 -15.81
C PRO A 105 16.52 -27.40 -16.99
N ASP A 106 15.65 -28.34 -17.38
CA ASP A 106 15.89 -29.28 -18.47
C ASP A 106 16.53 -28.56 -19.67
N PRO A 107 17.66 -29.07 -20.21
CA PRO A 107 18.26 -28.45 -21.38
C PRO A 107 17.22 -28.43 -22.51
N PRO A 108 17.11 -27.32 -23.25
CA PRO A 108 16.19 -27.24 -24.37
C PRO A 108 16.50 -28.40 -25.31
N LEU A 109 15.47 -29.19 -25.65
CA LEU A 109 15.59 -30.28 -26.62
C LEU A 109 16.28 -29.74 -27.87
N SER A 110 17.55 -30.10 -28.04
CA SER A 110 18.30 -29.81 -29.26
C SER A 110 17.51 -30.43 -30.40
N ARG A 111 16.92 -29.58 -31.24
CA ARG A 111 16.41 -30.00 -32.55
C ARG A 111 17.62 -30.40 -33.39
N GLU A 112 18.08 -31.63 -33.22
CA GLU A 112 18.93 -32.31 -34.19
C GLU A 112 18.10 -33.33 -34.97
N GLY A 113 18.19 -33.27 -36.30
CA GLY A 113 17.73 -34.31 -37.20
C GLY A 113 16.59 -33.92 -38.13
N PHE A 114 16.88 -33.09 -39.13
CA PHE A 114 16.33 -33.24 -40.49
C PHE A 114 17.40 -32.81 -41.51
#